data_AF-A0A6B3CL60-F1
#
_entry.id   AF-A0A6B3CL60-F1
#
_cell.length_a   1.000
_cell.length_b   1.000
_cell.length_c   1.000
_cell.angle_alpha   90.00
_cell.angle_beta   90.00
_cell.angle_gamma   90.00
#
_symmetry.space_group_name_H-M   'P 1'
#
loop_
_entity.id
_entity.type
_entity.pdbx_description
1 polymer ?
#
loop_
_entity_poly.entity_id
_entity_poly.type
_entity_poly.pdbx_seq_one_letter_code
_entity_poly.pdbx_strand_id
1 'polypeptide(L)'
;RLTGKGVKGRLSAAFFRAIGIVPVERDGGPGGVAALGLAREVIEDGQVFGIHPEGTRSPDGRLYRGRTGVGWLAMATGAPVVPCG
;
A
#
# COMPACT_ATOMS: atom_id res chain seq x y z
N ARG A 1 10.20 -6.67 3.84
CA ARG A 1 9.95 -7.90 4.64
C ARG A 1 10.11 -7.54 6.11
N LEU A 2 9.03 -7.41 6.89
CA LEU A 2 9.09 -7.10 8.33
C LEU A 2 9.32 -8.36 9.19
N THR A 3 10.24 -9.23 8.76
CA THR A 3 10.51 -10.52 9.39
C THR A 3 11.92 -10.56 9.96
N GLY A 4 12.26 -9.58 10.80
CA GLY A 4 13.44 -9.69 11.65
C GLY A 4 13.17 -10.73 12.74
N LYS A 5 13.86 -11.87 12.73
CA LYS A 5 13.74 -12.86 13.81
C LYS A 5 14.48 -12.30 15.04
N GLY A 6 13.75 -12.00 16.13
CA GLY A 6 14.30 -11.51 17.41
C GLY A 6 13.45 -10.42 18.07
N VAL A 7 13.78 -10.06 19.32
CA VAL A 7 13.06 -9.04 20.11
C VAL A 7 13.01 -7.69 19.37
N LYS A 8 14.13 -7.29 18.73
CA LYS A 8 14.21 -6.08 17.90
C LYS A 8 13.22 -6.10 16.72
N GLY A 9 13.09 -7.23 16.04
CA GLY A 9 12.16 -7.38 14.91
C GLY A 9 10.70 -7.34 15.34
N ARG A 10 10.37 -7.90 16.51
CA ARG A 10 9.02 -7.80 17.10
C ARG A 10 8.68 -6.35 17.48
N LEU A 11 9.65 -5.62 18.06
CA LEU A 11 9.46 -4.22 18.43
C LEU A 11 9.25 -3.33 17.20
N SER A 12 10.06 -3.49 16.16
CA SER A 12 9.88 -2.76 14.89
C SER A 12 8.55 -3.11 14.22
N ALA A 13 8.16 -4.39 14.19
CA ALA A 13 6.86 -4.79 13.65
C ALA A 13 5.69 -4.22 14.45
N ALA A 14 5.80 -4.15 15.78
CA ALA A 14 4.79 -3.51 16.62
C ALA A 14 4.71 -2.00 16.37
N PHE A 15 5.85 -1.33 16.26
CA PHE A 15 5.92 0.09 15.92
C PHE A 15 5.26 0.38 14.55
N PHE A 16 5.63 -0.36 13.51
CA PHE A 16 5.07 -0.18 12.18
C PHE A 16 3.56 -0.44 12.12
N ARG A 17 3.06 -1.45 12.86
CA ARG A 17 1.62 -1.66 13.01
C ARG A 17 0.94 -0.52 13.77
N ALA A 18 1.57 -0.01 14.84
CA ALA A 18 1.02 1.06 15.65
C ALA A 18 0.88 2.38 14.87
N ILE A 19 1.73 2.62 13.87
CA ILE A 19 1.65 3.79 12.99
C ILE A 19 0.85 3.54 11.69
N GLY A 20 0.11 2.42 11.60
CA GLY A 20 -0.76 2.12 10.47
C GLY A 20 -0.07 1.62 9.20
N ILE A 21 1.20 1.20 9.27
CA ILE A 21 1.86 0.58 8.11
C ILE A 21 1.35 -0.84 7.95
N VAL A 22 0.58 -1.06 6.89
CA VAL A 22 0.08 -2.37 6.51
C VAL A 22 1.13 -3.10 5.67
N PRO A 23 1.76 -4.18 6.18
CA PRO A 23 2.73 -4.93 5.41
C PRO A 23 2.03 -5.77 4.34
N VAL A 24 2.31 -5.46 3.08
CA VAL A 24 1.83 -6.22 1.93
C VAL A 24 2.95 -7.15 1.44
N GLU A 25 2.64 -8.44 1.29
CA GLU A 25 3.55 -9.40 0.65
C GLU A 25 3.61 -9.13 -0.86
N ARG A 26 4.83 -8.96 -1.38
CA ARG A 26 5.10 -8.52 -2.76
C ARG A 26 5.32 -9.67 -3.74
N ASP A 27 5.11 -10.91 -3.31
CA ASP A 27 5.41 -12.10 -4.12
C ASP A 27 4.31 -12.30 -5.18
N GLY A 28 4.42 -11.56 -6.28
CA GLY A 28 4.09 -11.96 -7.66
C GLY A 28 2.71 -12.54 -8.00
N GLY A 29 1.72 -12.53 -7.09
CA GLY A 29 0.40 -13.14 -7.29
C GLY A 29 -0.73 -12.37 -6.58
N PRO A 30 -1.75 -13.05 -5.99
CA PRO A 30 -2.94 -12.42 -5.37
C PRO A 30 -2.67 -11.38 -4.27
N GLY A 31 -1.42 -11.18 -3.86
CA GLY A 31 -0.99 -10.12 -2.94
C GLY A 31 -1.35 -8.70 -3.41
N GLY A 32 -1.44 -8.45 -4.73
CA GLY A 32 -1.93 -7.17 -5.24
C GLY A 32 -3.41 -6.90 -4.94
N VAL A 33 -4.25 -7.94 -4.96
CA VAL A 33 -5.68 -7.84 -4.64
C VAL A 33 -5.87 -7.67 -3.13
N ALA A 34 -5.13 -8.44 -2.33
CA ALA A 34 -5.15 -8.30 -0.87
C ALA A 34 -4.73 -6.89 -0.43
N ALA A 35 -3.72 -6.30 -1.08
CA ALA A 35 -3.27 -4.93 -0.83
C ALA A 35 -4.38 -3.89 -1.08
N LEU A 36 -5.14 -4.06 -2.16
CA LEU A 36 -6.25 -3.16 -2.49
C LEU A 36 -7.42 -3.31 -1.50
N GLY A 37 -7.69 -4.52 -1.01
CA GLY A 37 -8.67 -4.74 0.06
C GLY A 37 -8.28 -3.99 1.34
N LEU A 38 -7.03 -4.12 1.77
CA LEU A 38 -6.51 -3.40 2.94
C LEU A 38 -6.51 -1.88 2.74
N ALA A 39 -6.15 -1.41 1.54
CA ALA A 39 -6.20 0.01 1.20
C ALA A 39 -7.63 0.57 1.29
N ARG A 40 -8.62 -0.22 0.88
CA ARG A 40 -10.03 0.14 1.00
C ARG A 40 -10.44 0.30 2.46
N GLU A 41 -10.09 -0.65 3.33
CA GLU A 41 -10.38 -0.57 4.77
C GLU A 41 -9.79 0.71 5.40
N VAL A 42 -8.53 1.03 5.10
CA VAL A 42 -7.86 2.25 5.58
C VAL A 42 -8.61 3.52 5.16
N ILE A 43 -9.11 3.57 3.93
CA ILE A 43 -9.88 4.72 3.41
C ILE A 43 -11.26 4.79 4.07
N GLU A 44 -11.94 3.65 4.25
CA GLU A 44 -13.24 3.56 4.91
C GLU A 44 -13.17 3.96 6.39
N ASP A 45 -12.03 3.73 7.05
CA ASP A 45 -11.72 4.20 8.40
C ASP A 45 -11.41 5.72 8.46
N GLY A 46 -11.56 6.43 7.34
CA GLY A 46 -11.36 7.89 7.25
C GLY A 46 -9.89 8.31 7.22
N GLN A 47 -8.97 7.37 6.97
CA GLN A 47 -7.55 7.65 6.88
C GLN A 47 -7.10 7.92 5.42
N VAL A 48 -5.87 8.41 5.27
CA VAL A 48 -5.27 8.69 3.97
C VAL A 48 -4.42 7.51 3.54
N PHE A 49 -4.57 7.10 2.27
CA PHE A 49 -3.77 6.02 1.68
C PHE A 49 -2.95 6.52 0.48
N GLY A 50 -1.63 6.34 0.55
CA GLY A 50 -0.71 6.68 -0.54
C GLY A 50 -0.40 5.46 -1.40
N ILE A 51 -0.54 5.59 -2.72
CA ILE A 51 -0.28 4.52 -3.68
C ILE A 51 0.48 5.04 -4.90
N HIS A 52 1.46 4.25 -5.34
CA HIS A 52 2.17 4.46 -6.59
C HIS A 52 1.48 3.60 -7.67
N PRO A 53 0.86 4.19 -8.70
CA PRO A 53 0.02 3.45 -9.64
C PRO A 53 0.79 2.37 -10.42
N GLU A 54 2.09 2.53 -10.61
CA GLU A 54 2.97 1.58 -11.29
C GLU A 54 3.27 0.32 -10.45
N GLY A 55 3.16 0.40 -9.12
CA GLY A 55 3.37 -0.71 -8.18
C GLY A 55 4.81 -1.16 -7.98
N THR A 56 5.77 -0.60 -8.73
CA THR A 56 7.20 -0.89 -8.65
C THR A 56 8.00 0.40 -8.72
N ARG A 57 9.10 0.50 -7.96
CA ARG A 57 9.97 1.68 -8.02
C ARG A 57 10.55 1.86 -9.42
N SER A 58 10.42 3.06 -9.95
CA SER A 58 11.07 3.48 -11.19
C SER A 58 12.60 3.50 -11.03
N PRO A 59 13.37 2.78 -11.85
CA PRO A 59 14.84 2.79 -11.78
C PRO A 59 15.47 4.01 -12.44
N ASP A 60 14.76 4.69 -13.33
CA ASP A 60 15.23 5.80 -14.17
C ASP A 60 14.46 7.11 -13.91
N GLY A 61 13.62 7.14 -12.88
CA GLY A 61 12.83 8.32 -12.49
C GLY A 61 11.67 8.64 -13.43
N ARG A 62 11.42 7.81 -14.46
CA ARG A 62 10.29 7.99 -15.38
C ARG A 62 9.03 7.39 -14.81
N LEU A 63 7.88 7.98 -15.15
CA LEU A 63 6.57 7.41 -14.82
C LEU A 63 6.31 6.20 -15.73
N TYR A 64 6.07 5.04 -15.13
CA TYR A 64 5.69 3.83 -15.85
C TYR A 64 4.17 3.70 -15.94
N ARG A 65 3.71 2.77 -16.78
CA ARG A 65 2.27 2.49 -16.96
C ARG A 65 1.62 2.20 -15.60
N GLY A 66 0.67 3.07 -15.23
CA GLY A 66 -0.18 2.85 -14.07
C GLY A 66 -1.07 1.63 -14.24
N ARG A 67 -1.32 0.93 -13.14
CA ARG A 67 -2.29 -0.15 -13.02
C ARG A 67 -3.66 0.42 -12.64
N THR A 68 -4.70 -0.38 -12.83
CA THR A 68 -6.10 0.03 -12.58
C THR A 68 -6.48 0.19 -11.11
N GLY A 69 -5.62 -0.22 -10.17
CA GLY A 69 -5.93 -0.27 -8.73
C GLY A 69 -6.36 1.07 -8.13
N VAL A 70 -5.77 2.18 -8.56
CA VAL A 70 -6.14 3.53 -8.06
C VAL A 70 -7.57 3.88 -8.47
N GLY A 71 -7.92 3.66 -9.73
CA GLY A 71 -9.27 3.91 -10.23
C GLY A 71 -10.30 3.01 -9.58
N TRP A 72 -9.96 1.74 -9.36
CA TRP A 72 -10.82 0.81 -8.63
C TRP A 72 -11.07 1.29 -7.18
N LEU A 73 -10.03 1.71 -6.45
CA LEU A 73 -10.18 2.24 -5.09
C LEU A 73 -11.07 3.47 -5.03
N ALA A 74 -10.87 4.42 -5.95
CA ALA A 74 -11.67 5.64 -6.02
C ALA A 74 -13.15 5.32 -6.28
N MET A 75 -13.45 4.40 -7.19
CA MET A 75 -14.84 3.97 -7.45
C MET A 75 -15.45 3.18 -6.30
N ALA A 76 -14.67 2.32 -5.64
CA ALA A 76 -15.15 1.46 -4.57
C ALA A 76 -15.43 2.23 -3.27
N THR A 77 -14.68 3.30 -2.99
CA THR A 77 -14.76 4.07 -1.73
C THR A 77 -15.43 5.44 -1.91
N GLY A 78 -15.48 5.97 -3.13
CA GLY A 78 -15.88 7.36 -3.39
C GLY A 78 -14.83 8.40 -2.96
N ALA A 79 -13.64 7.97 -2.51
CA ALA A 79 -12.60 8.88 -2.04
C ALA A 79 -11.98 9.69 -3.19
N PRO A 80 -11.68 10.98 -2.96
CA PRO A 80 -11.00 11.81 -3.95
C PRO A 80 -9.55 11.36 -4.16
N VAL A 81 -9.09 11.38 -5.40
CA VAL A 81 -7.69 11.10 -5.76
C VAL A 81 -6.93 12.42 -5.88
N VAL A 82 -5.88 12.57 -5.09
CA VAL A 82 -4.99 13.75 -5.12
C VAL A 82 -3.63 13.35 -5.69
N PRO A 83 -3.21 13.88 -6.84
CA PRO A 83 -1.88 13.63 -7.39
C PRO A 83 -0.78 14.25 -6.52
N CYS A 84 0.27 13.48 -6.22
CA CYS A 84 1.46 13.91 -5.48
C CYS A 84 2.72 13.48 -6.25
N GLY A 85 3.77 14.31 -6.25
CA GLY A 85 5.03 14.08 -6.98
C GLY A 85 6.25 14.46 -6.17
#